data_AF-A0A1Q9Q1M8-F1
#
_entry.id   AF-A0A1Q9Q1M8-F1
#
_cell.length_a   1.000
_cell.length_b   1.000
_cell.length_c   1.000
_cell.angle_alpha   90.00
_cell.angle_beta   90.00
_cell.angle_gamma   90.00
#
_symmetry.space_group_name_H-M   'P 1'
#
loop_
_entity.id
_entity.type
_entity.pdbx_description
1 polymer ?
#
loop_
_entity_poly.entity_id
_entity_poly.type
_entity_poly.pdbx_seq_one_letter_code
_entity_poly.pdbx_strand_id
1 'polypeptide(L)'
;MYFGEVAALLASLEDVLGRKVKMSDVETTTWILGLVGRATSAEEFVLSIREWDHATIVMEQFHETYDFYLTPTTAMPPAKIGELEPKSSEMRLMQVAGFLGLAEY
;
A
#
# COMPACT_ATOMS: atom_id res chain seq x y z
N MET A 1 5.15 4.52 -2.59
CA MET A 1 6.16 3.44 -2.51
C MET A 1 5.52 2.05 -2.47
N TYR A 2 4.71 1.71 -1.45
CA TYR A 2 4.18 0.35 -1.27
C TYR A 2 3.29 -0.17 -2.42
N PHE A 3 2.57 0.72 -3.12
CA PHE A 3 1.69 0.30 -4.23
C PHE A 3 2.47 -0.24 -5.43
N GLY A 4 3.56 0.43 -5.82
CA GLY A 4 4.44 -0.04 -6.89
C GLY A 4 5.08 -1.39 -6.58
N GLU A 5 5.43 -1.64 -5.31
CA GLU A 5 5.94 -2.94 -4.85
C GLU A 5 4.88 -4.04 -5.02
N VAL A 6 3.63 -3.77 -4.64
CA VAL A 6 2.53 -4.73 -4.84
C VAL A 6 2.30 -4.99 -6.34
N ALA A 7 2.38 -3.97 -7.18
CA ALA A 7 2.30 -4.14 -8.63
C ALA A 7 3.43 -5.03 -9.19
N ALA A 8 4.67 -4.82 -8.73
CA ALA A 8 5.82 -5.63 -9.09
C ALA A 8 5.68 -7.08 -8.59
N LEU A 9 5.20 -7.28 -7.36
CA LEU A 9 4.92 -8.60 -6.80
C LEU A 9 3.87 -9.35 -7.63
N LEU A 10 2.77 -8.69 -8.02
CA LEU A 10 1.77 -9.29 -8.91
C LEU A 10 2.36 -9.69 -10.27
N ALA A 11 3.26 -8.87 -10.83
CA ALA A 11 3.96 -9.22 -12.08
C ALA A 11 4.87 -10.44 -11.90
N SER A 12 5.62 -10.51 -10.78
CA SER A 12 6.48 -11.67 -10.47
C SER A 12 5.70 -12.93 -10.13
N LEU A 13 4.45 -12.79 -9.65
CA LEU A 13 3.59 -13.91 -9.29
C LEU A 13 3.22 -14.77 -10.50
N GLU A 14 3.26 -14.22 -11.71
CA GLU A 14 3.04 -14.98 -12.95
C GLU A 14 4.07 -16.11 -13.13
N ASP A 15 5.32 -15.87 -12.77
CA ASP A 15 6.41 -16.86 -12.85
C ASP A 15 6.18 -18.01 -11.86
N VAL A 16 5.65 -17.69 -10.67
CA VAL A 16 5.32 -18.67 -9.63
C VAL A 16 4.11 -19.52 -10.04
N LEU A 17 3.09 -18.89 -10.63
CA LEU A 17 1.86 -19.57 -11.04
C LEU A 17 1.99 -20.32 -12.37
N GLY A 18 2.99 -19.99 -13.20
CA GLY A 18 3.13 -20.50 -14.56
C GLY A 18 2.01 -20.06 -15.50
N ARG A 19 1.25 -19.03 -15.12
CA ARG A 19 0.14 -18.44 -15.88
C ARG A 19 -0.04 -16.98 -15.48
N LYS A 20 -0.79 -16.24 -16.31
CA LYS A 20 -1.21 -14.86 -15.98
C LYS A 20 -1.94 -14.80 -14.64
N VAL A 21 -1.55 -13.81 -13.83
CA VAL A 21 -2.18 -13.52 -12.54
C VAL A 21 -3.58 -12.95 -12.76
N LYS A 22 -4.53 -13.32 -11.92
CA LYS A 22 -5.91 -12.86 -11.95
C LYS A 22 -6.30 -12.28 -10.60
N MET A 23 -7.33 -11.43 -10.58
CA MET A 23 -7.88 -10.86 -9.34
C MET A 23 -8.27 -11.93 -8.31
N SER A 24 -8.71 -13.11 -8.75
CA SER A 24 -9.09 -14.22 -7.86
C SER A 24 -7.91 -14.93 -7.18
N ASP A 25 -6.67 -14.61 -7.55
CA ASP A 25 -5.47 -15.26 -7.02
C ASP A 25 -4.94 -14.59 -5.74
N VAL A 26 -5.48 -13.42 -5.39
CA VAL A 26 -5.10 -12.63 -4.21
C VAL A 26 -6.34 -12.02 -3.56
N GLU A 27 -6.19 -11.48 -2.35
CA GLU A 27 -7.23 -10.68 -1.72
C GLU A 27 -7.60 -9.48 -2.58
N THR A 28 -8.88 -9.08 -2.57
CA THR A 28 -9.36 -7.94 -3.37
C THR A 28 -8.57 -6.66 -3.08
N THR A 29 -8.27 -6.38 -1.81
CA THR A 29 -7.47 -5.22 -1.39
C THR A 29 -6.08 -5.26 -2.01
N THR A 30 -5.44 -6.44 -2.04
CA THR A 30 -4.12 -6.65 -2.67
C THR A 30 -4.16 -6.41 -4.17
N TRP A 31 -5.18 -6.89 -4.87
CA TRP A 31 -5.35 -6.61 -6.30
C TRP A 31 -5.50 -5.10 -6.58
N ILE A 32 -6.32 -4.42 -5.77
CA ILE A 32 -6.55 -2.97 -5.90
C ILE A 32 -5.28 -2.17 -5.63
N LEU A 33 -4.50 -2.55 -4.61
CA LEU A 33 -3.21 -1.92 -4.34
C LEU A 33 -2.24 -2.06 -5.52
N GLY A 34 -2.20 -3.23 -6.16
CA GLY A 34 -1.38 -3.45 -7.35
C GLY A 34 -1.86 -2.67 -8.58
N LEU A 35 -3.17 -2.50 -8.73
CA LEU A 35 -3.75 -1.62 -9.76
C LEU A 35 -3.33 -0.15 -9.54
N VAL A 36 -3.47 0.37 -8.33
CA VAL A 36 -2.99 1.72 -7.97
C VAL A 36 -1.48 1.84 -8.21
N GLY A 37 -0.72 0.79 -7.90
CA GLY A 37 0.71 0.73 -8.17
C GLY A 37 1.07 0.86 -9.65
N ARG A 38 0.29 0.25 -10.55
CA ARG A 38 0.47 0.37 -12.01
C ARG A 38 0.12 1.76 -12.54
N ALA A 39 -0.87 2.42 -11.94
CA ALA A 39 -1.23 3.79 -12.28
C ALA A 39 -0.28 4.85 -11.69
N THR A 40 0.58 4.48 -10.74
CA THR A 40 1.52 5.42 -10.12
C THR A 40 2.70 5.69 -11.07
N SER A 41 2.92 6.95 -11.43
CA SER A 41 4.04 7.33 -12.29
C SER A 41 5.39 7.17 -11.57
N ALA A 42 6.47 7.05 -12.36
CA ALA A 42 7.84 7.03 -11.81
C ALA A 42 8.17 8.34 -11.04
N GLU A 43 7.63 9.48 -11.48
CA GLU A 43 7.78 10.76 -10.80
C GLU A 43 7.14 10.74 -9.41
N GLU A 44 5.86 10.36 -9.31
CA GLU A 44 5.15 10.26 -8.02
C GLU A 44 5.82 9.25 -7.08
N PHE A 45 6.33 8.14 -7.62
CA PHE A 45 7.08 7.16 -6.86
C PHE A 45 8.35 7.78 -6.24
N VAL A 46 9.15 8.49 -7.03
CA VAL A 46 10.38 9.15 -6.55
C VAL A 46 10.07 10.26 -5.56
N LEU A 47 9.04 11.09 -5.82
CA LEU A 47 8.59 12.12 -4.89
C LEU A 47 8.17 11.51 -3.54
N SER A 48 7.41 10.41 -3.57
CA SER A 48 7.01 9.69 -2.35
C SER A 48 8.20 9.19 -1.53
N ILE A 49 9.31 8.82 -2.17
CA ILE A 49 10.54 8.42 -1.46
C ILE A 49 11.23 9.64 -0.86
N ARG A 50 11.31 10.76 -1.58
CA ARG A 50 11.93 12.00 -1.06
C ARG A 50 11.22 12.56 0.17
N GLU A 51 9.92 12.33 0.32
CA GLU A 51 9.19 12.68 1.56
C GLU A 51 9.75 11.97 2.80
N TRP A 52 10.34 10.77 2.65
CA TRP A 52 11.02 10.10 3.76
C TRP A 52 12.32 10.81 4.17
N ASP A 53 13.03 11.43 3.22
CA ASP A 53 14.22 12.24 3.55
C ASP A 53 13.82 13.45 4.39
N HIS A 54 12.70 14.11 4.03
CA HIS A 54 12.15 15.21 4.84
C HIS A 54 11.79 14.77 6.26
N ALA A 55 11.10 13.64 6.41
CA ALA A 55 10.77 13.10 7.73
C ALA A 55 12.04 12.73 8.54
N THR A 56 13.08 12.22 7.87
CA THR A 56 14.35 11.84 8.49
C THR A 56 15.09 13.08 9.02
N ILE A 57 15.17 14.16 8.24
CA ILE A 57 15.80 15.42 8.66
C ILE A 57 15.13 15.98 9.92
N VAL A 58 13.79 15.96 9.97
CA VAL A 58 13.04 16.44 11.15
C VAL A 58 13.35 15.58 12.38
N MET A 59 13.45 14.27 12.22
CA MET A 59 13.78 13.36 13.32
C MET A 59 15.24 13.49 13.77
N GLU A 60 16.17 13.77 12.85
CA GLU A 60 17.57 14.04 13.16
C GLU A 60 17.69 15.31 14.02
N GLN A 61 17.03 16.40 13.63
CA GLN A 61 17.00 17.65 14.41
C GLN A 61 16.43 17.48 15.81
N PHE A 62 15.41 16.62 15.99
CA PHE A 62 14.88 16.31 17.33
C PHE A 62 15.97 15.73 18.24
N HIS A 63 16.82 14.85 17.71
CA HIS A 63 17.88 14.20 18.48
C HIS A 63 19.13 15.08 18.69
N GLU A 64 19.19 16.28 18.13
CA GLU A 64 20.18 17.28 18.52
C GLU A 64 19.95 17.79 19.95
N THR A 65 18.70 17.69 20.45
CA THR A 65 18.31 18.19 21.78
C THR A 65 17.91 17.07 22.76
N TYR A 66 17.36 15.96 22.26
CA TYR A 66 16.81 14.89 23.08
C TYR A 66 17.40 13.52 22.73
N ASP A 67 17.90 12.78 23.72
CA ASP A 67 18.45 11.43 23.51
C ASP A 67 17.38 10.36 23.25
N PHE A 68 16.15 10.58 23.72
CA PHE A 68 15.07 9.59 23.64
C PHE A 68 13.77 10.21 23.11
N TYR A 69 13.15 9.49 22.17
CA TYR A 69 11.79 9.73 21.72
C TYR A 69 10.86 8.65 22.29
N LEU A 70 10.01 9.02 23.26
CA LEU A 70 9.06 8.10 23.89
C LEU A 70 7.63 8.42 23.45
N THR A 71 6.98 7.45 22.80
CA THR A 71 5.57 7.51 22.43
C THR A 71 4.88 6.18 22.72
N PRO A 72 3.55 6.17 22.89
CA PRO A 72 2.79 4.93 22.76
C PRO A 72 3.09 4.26 21.41
N THR A 73 3.20 2.94 21.40
CA THR A 73 3.48 2.18 20.17
C THR A 73 2.28 2.16 19.21
N THR A 74 1.06 2.14 19.73
CA THR A 74 -0.19 2.15 18.94
C THR A 74 -1.06 3.34 19.32
N ALA A 75 -1.77 3.89 18.34
CA ALA A 75 -2.67 5.03 18.56
C ALA A 75 -3.96 4.65 19.32
N MET A 76 -4.38 3.39 19.23
CA MET A 76 -5.61 2.86 19.81
C MET A 76 -5.37 1.46 20.42
N PRO A 77 -6.28 0.98 21.29
CA PRO A 77 -6.31 -0.41 21.73
C PRO A 77 -6.47 -1.40 20.56
N PRO A 78 -6.24 -2.70 20.78
CA PRO A 78 -6.40 -3.73 19.75
C PRO A 78 -7.80 -3.72 19.13
N ALA A 79 -7.85 -3.75 17.80
CA ALA A 79 -9.09 -3.83 17.04
C ALA A 79 -9.78 -5.18 17.26
N LYS A 80 -11.11 -5.20 17.20
CA LYS A 80 -11.91 -6.43 17.22
C LYS A 80 -11.77 -7.18 15.89
N ILE A 81 -12.12 -8.48 15.91
CA ILE A 81 -12.16 -9.30 14.69
C ILE A 81 -13.09 -8.65 13.67
N GLY A 82 -12.56 -8.38 12.47
CA GLY A 82 -13.29 -7.76 11.37
C GLY A 82 -13.48 -6.25 11.46
N GLU A 83 -12.95 -5.58 12.49
CA GLU A 83 -13.13 -4.12 12.66
C GLU A 83 -12.40 -3.30 11.58
N LEU A 84 -11.29 -3.82 11.06
CA LEU A 84 -10.46 -3.18 10.03
C LEU A 84 -10.80 -3.65 8.61
N GLU A 85 -11.75 -4.58 8.46
CA GLU A 85 -12.22 -5.03 7.16
C GLU A 85 -12.99 -3.90 6.45
N PRO A 86 -12.85 -3.74 5.13
CA PRO A 86 -13.72 -2.86 4.37
C PRO A 86 -15.18 -3.21 4.59
N LYS A 87 -16.04 -2.20 4.69
CA LYS A 87 -17.50 -2.43 4.74
C LYS A 87 -17.94 -3.18 3.49
N SER A 88 -19.04 -3.93 3.58
CA SER A 88 -19.54 -4.70 2.43
C SER A 88 -19.83 -3.83 1.19
N SER A 89 -20.18 -2.55 1.37
CA SER A 89 -20.32 -1.60 0.26
C SER A 89 -19.00 -1.22 -0.38
N GLU A 90 -17.96 -0.99 0.43
CA GLU A 90 -16.60 -0.64 -0.03
C GLU A 90 -15.98 -1.84 -0.74
N MET A 91 -16.12 -3.04 -0.17
CA MET A 91 -15.65 -4.28 -0.78
C MET A 91 -16.30 -4.54 -2.15
N ARG A 92 -17.60 -4.30 -2.30
CA ARG A 92 -18.27 -4.37 -3.60
C ARG A 92 -17.73 -3.36 -4.59
N LEU A 93 -17.51 -2.11 -4.17
CA LEU A 93 -16.94 -1.08 -5.03
C LEU A 93 -15.52 -1.44 -5.48
N MET A 94 -14.70 -1.97 -4.57
CA MET A 94 -13.37 -2.48 -4.88
C MET A 94 -13.41 -3.61 -5.89
N GLN A 95 -14.30 -4.59 -5.75
CA GLN A 95 -14.44 -5.69 -6.72
C GLN A 95 -14.81 -5.19 -8.12
N VAL A 96 -15.74 -4.22 -8.20
CA VAL A 96 -16.14 -3.62 -9.48
C VAL A 96 -14.98 -2.85 -10.10
N ALA A 97 -14.29 -2.00 -9.32
CA ALA A 97 -13.13 -1.25 -9.78
C ALA A 97 -11.99 -2.17 -10.26
N GLY A 98 -11.76 -3.27 -9.53
CA GLY A 98 -10.75 -4.27 -9.84
C GLY A 98 -11.05 -5.06 -11.11
N PHE A 99 -12.32 -5.35 -11.37
CA PHE A 99 -12.76 -6.02 -12.60
C PHE A 99 -12.71 -5.10 -13.82
N LEU A 100 -13.05 -3.82 -13.66
CA LEU A 100 -13.05 -2.84 -14.74
C LEU A 100 -11.65 -2.35 -15.12
N GLY A 101 -10.61 -2.69 -14.35
CA GLY A 101 -9.23 -2.29 -14.65
C GLY A 101 -9.03 -0.77 -14.67
N LEU A 102 -9.77 -0.02 -13.84
CA LEU A 102 -9.83 1.46 -13.90
C LEU A 102 -8.49 2.17 -13.63
N ALA A 103 -7.43 1.43 -13.29
CA ALA A 103 -6.08 1.92 -13.06
C ALA A 103 -5.08 1.52 -14.18
N GLU A 104 -5.55 0.97 -15.30
CA GLU A 104 -4.71 0.62 -16.46
C GLU A 104 -4.61 1.75 -17.50
N TYR A 105 -5.02 2.98 -17.17
CA TYR A 105 -4.93 4.17 -18.03
C TYR A 105 -3.98 5.22 -17.48
#